data_AF-A0A2B4S550-F1
#
_entry.id   AF-A0A2B4S550-F1
#
_cell.length_a   1.000
_cell.length_b   1.000
_cell.length_c   1.000
_cell.angle_alpha   90.00
_cell.angle_beta   90.00
_cell.angle_gamma   90.00
#
_symmetry.space_group_name_H-M   'P 1'
#
loop_
_entity.id
_entity.type
_entity.pdbx_description
1 polymer ?
#
loop_
_entity_poly.entity_id
_entity_poly.type
_entity_poly.pdbx_seq_one_letter_code
_entity_poly.pdbx_strand_id
1 'polypeptide(L)'
;MTKDELETSKRLSKDTSVTILPADKGRAVVVVDSSDYQQKINGLLQDQNTYTKISDRRRNPAPGPEKSLNTFLKQVKGLTSTHDPGVQQLDDKLYYTLRSSDATPATLHGLPKIHKLEVPLRPITSSINCPSNQVSKHLASILNPLQNNKYTATSSGDFVKNVSVCNITLQEIMVSVDVASLFTSIPPTLALEVTKNRLEADPTTSERTSMSVDSILNLLELVLVDSKQDLHRSDSSYLRGNPGWKEKS
;
A
#
# COMPACT_ATOMS: atom_id res chain seq x y z
N MET A 1 10.45 -20.15 26.06
CA MET A 1 9.00 -20.04 26.22
C MET A 1 8.54 -21.15 27.17
N THR A 2 7.95 -20.81 28.30
CA THR A 2 7.54 -21.77 29.34
C THR A 2 6.17 -22.39 29.02
N LYS A 3 5.78 -23.45 29.75
CA LYS A 3 4.45 -24.06 29.61
C LYS A 3 3.34 -23.05 29.95
N ASP A 4 3.54 -22.26 31.00
CA ASP A 4 2.57 -21.27 31.48
C ASP A 4 2.38 -20.12 30.48
N GLU A 5 3.46 -19.69 29.81
CA GLU A 5 3.39 -18.71 28.72
C GLU A 5 2.59 -19.25 27.52
N LEU A 6 2.78 -20.52 27.17
CA LEU A 6 2.04 -21.15 26.07
C LEU A 6 0.54 -21.30 26.40
N GLU A 7 0.20 -21.71 27.62
CA GLU A 7 -1.19 -21.79 28.07
C GLU A 7 -1.86 -20.42 28.13
N THR A 8 -1.15 -19.41 28.62
CA THR A 8 -1.63 -18.02 28.66
C THR A 8 -1.86 -17.49 27.24
N SER A 9 -0.93 -17.74 26.32
CA SER A 9 -1.08 -17.37 24.90
C SER A 9 -2.29 -18.05 24.25
N LYS A 10 -2.49 -19.35 24.50
CA LYS A 10 -3.66 -20.11 24.02
C LYS A 10 -4.98 -19.60 24.59
N ARG A 11 -4.98 -19.13 25.84
CA ARG A 11 -6.16 -18.55 26.49
C ARG A 11 -6.47 -17.18 25.89
N LEU A 12 -5.47 -16.31 25.77
CA LEU A 12 -5.60 -14.99 25.15
C LEU A 12 -6.05 -15.08 23.69
N SER A 13 -5.56 -16.06 22.93
CA SER A 13 -5.99 -16.24 21.54
C SER A 13 -7.46 -16.66 21.39
N LYS A 14 -8.09 -17.15 22.47
CA LYS A 14 -9.50 -17.58 22.49
C LYS A 14 -10.42 -16.52 23.10
N ASP A 15 -9.87 -15.51 23.75
CA ASP A 15 -10.64 -14.44 24.38
C ASP A 15 -11.10 -13.45 23.31
N THR A 16 -12.41 -13.42 23.06
CA THR A 16 -13.02 -12.53 22.06
C THR A 16 -13.31 -11.13 22.62
N SER A 17 -13.22 -10.93 23.94
CA SER A 17 -13.45 -9.63 24.59
C SER A 17 -12.28 -8.66 24.37
N VAL A 18 -11.11 -9.18 24.02
CA VAL A 18 -9.91 -8.38 23.76
C VAL A 18 -9.42 -8.53 22.32
N THR A 19 -8.88 -7.44 21.77
CA THR A 19 -8.14 -7.44 20.51
C THR A 19 -6.66 -7.21 20.82
N ILE A 20 -5.80 -8.08 20.29
CA ILE A 20 -4.34 -8.02 20.48
C ILE A 20 -3.70 -7.63 19.16
N LEU A 21 -2.98 -6.52 19.15
CA LEU A 21 -2.38 -5.96 17.94
C LEU A 21 -1.06 -5.22 18.24
N PRO A 22 -0.16 -5.09 17.26
CA PRO A 22 1.05 -4.31 17.45
C PRO A 22 0.73 -2.82 17.63
N ALA A 23 1.54 -2.15 18.45
CA ALA A 23 1.54 -0.70 18.53
C ALA A 23 2.11 -0.10 17.24
N ASP A 24 1.62 1.09 16.90
CA ASP A 24 2.11 1.84 15.75
C ASP A 24 3.61 2.18 15.83
N LYS A 25 4.11 2.48 17.03
CA LYS A 25 5.51 2.82 17.30
C LYS A 25 5.96 2.18 18.61
N GLY A 26 7.26 1.91 18.72
CA GLY A 26 7.90 1.43 19.94
C GLY A 26 8.00 -0.10 20.09
N ARG A 27 7.66 -0.87 19.03
CA ARG A 27 7.74 -2.36 19.04
C ARG A 27 7.00 -3.01 20.22
N ALA A 28 5.89 -2.41 20.64
CA ALA A 28 5.04 -2.92 21.71
C ALA A 28 3.86 -3.73 21.16
N VAL A 29 3.30 -4.61 21.99
CA VAL A 29 2.02 -5.29 21.75
C VAL A 29 0.98 -4.62 22.65
N VAL A 30 -0.20 -4.33 22.11
CA VAL A 30 -1.30 -3.67 22.81
C VAL A 30 -2.47 -4.64 22.93
N VAL A 31 -3.02 -4.73 24.13
CA VAL A 31 -4.29 -5.41 24.40
C VAL A 31 -5.33 -4.32 24.59
N VAL A 32 -6.35 -4.31 23.74
CA VAL A 32 -7.46 -3.35 23.81
C VAL A 32 -8.78 -4.09 23.97
N ASP A 33 -9.75 -3.47 24.62
CA ASP A 33 -11.13 -3.96 24.62
C ASP A 33 -11.65 -4.02 23.17
N SER A 34 -12.22 -5.15 22.79
CA SER A 34 -12.71 -5.37 21.43
C SER A 34 -13.84 -4.40 21.07
N SER A 35 -14.67 -3.98 22.02
CA SER A 35 -15.75 -3.03 21.73
C SER A 35 -15.22 -1.61 21.49
N ASP A 36 -14.25 -1.14 22.30
CA ASP A 36 -13.58 0.16 22.09
C ASP A 36 -12.84 0.19 20.75
N TYR A 37 -12.08 -0.86 20.43
CA TYR A 37 -11.40 -0.99 19.15
C TYR A 37 -12.37 -0.87 17.97
N GLN A 38 -13.49 -1.59 18.03
CA GLN A 38 -14.49 -1.59 16.97
C GLN A 38 -15.21 -0.24 16.86
N GLN A 39 -15.46 0.45 17.97
CA GLN A 39 -15.99 1.82 17.96
C GLN A 39 -15.02 2.79 17.27
N LYS A 40 -13.73 2.73 17.60
CA LYS A 40 -12.68 3.56 16.97
C LYS A 40 -12.56 3.29 15.46
N ILE A 41 -12.58 2.03 15.04
CA ILE A 41 -12.58 1.67 13.61
C ILE A 41 -13.83 2.20 12.90
N ASN A 42 -15.01 2.06 13.51
CA ASN A 42 -16.24 2.60 12.92
C ASN A 42 -16.20 4.13 12.82
N GLY A 43 -15.60 4.81 13.80
CA GLY A 43 -15.37 6.25 13.75
C GLY A 43 -14.49 6.67 12.56
N LEU A 44 -13.42 5.91 12.26
CA LEU A 44 -12.58 6.16 11.09
C LEU A 44 -13.36 5.96 9.77
N LEU A 45 -14.19 4.91 9.69
CA LEU A 45 -14.95 4.56 8.49
C LEU A 45 -16.15 5.48 8.22
N GLN A 46 -16.52 6.34 9.17
CA GLN A 46 -17.58 7.34 8.99
C GLN A 46 -17.16 8.53 8.12
N ASP A 47 -15.86 8.70 7.85
CA ASP A 47 -15.40 9.74 6.93
C ASP A 47 -15.95 9.50 5.53
N GLN A 48 -16.94 10.31 5.14
CA GLN A 48 -17.60 10.20 3.84
C GLN A 48 -16.82 10.87 2.71
N ASN A 49 -15.73 11.59 3.00
CA ASN A 49 -14.83 12.10 1.97
C ASN A 49 -13.86 10.99 1.54
N THR A 50 -13.47 10.14 2.48
CA THR A 50 -12.55 9.05 2.21
C THR A 50 -13.28 7.74 1.91
N TYR A 51 -14.39 7.40 2.57
CA TYR A 51 -15.03 6.08 2.47
C TYR A 51 -16.50 6.11 1.99
N THR A 52 -16.92 5.06 1.28
CA THR A 52 -18.29 4.75 0.84
C THR A 52 -18.68 3.40 1.37
N LYS A 53 -19.87 3.27 1.93
CA LYS A 53 -20.36 1.97 2.40
C LYS A 53 -20.83 1.10 1.24
N ILE A 54 -20.43 -0.16 1.20
CA ILE A 54 -20.98 -1.15 0.27
C ILE A 54 -22.35 -1.58 0.80
N SER A 55 -23.40 -1.33 0.02
CA SER A 55 -24.79 -1.62 0.39
C SER A 55 -25.11 -3.11 0.33
N ASP A 56 -24.57 -3.82 -0.66
CA ASP A 56 -24.74 -5.27 -0.83
C ASP A 56 -23.59 -6.06 -0.17
N ARG A 57 -23.88 -6.69 0.97
CA ARG A 57 -22.91 -7.50 1.73
C ARG A 57 -22.49 -8.79 1.02
N ARG A 58 -23.18 -9.22 -0.03
CA ARG A 58 -22.83 -10.44 -0.80
C ARG A 58 -21.92 -10.13 -1.97
N ARG A 59 -21.75 -8.85 -2.31
CA ARG A 59 -20.93 -8.42 -3.44
C ARG A 59 -19.47 -8.44 -3.02
N ASN A 60 -18.69 -9.37 -3.59
CA ASN A 60 -17.24 -9.24 -3.61
C ASN A 60 -16.89 -8.10 -4.60
N PRO A 61 -16.21 -7.03 -4.18
CA PRO A 61 -15.79 -5.96 -5.07
C PRO A 61 -14.58 -6.32 -5.95
N ALA A 62 -13.80 -7.35 -5.61
CA ALA A 62 -12.57 -7.73 -6.32
C ALA A 62 -12.73 -8.20 -7.79
N PRO A 63 -13.82 -8.89 -8.21
CA PRO A 63 -13.93 -9.42 -9.57
C PRO A 63 -13.94 -8.34 -10.68
N GLY A 64 -14.43 -7.13 -10.37
CA GLY A 64 -14.45 -6.03 -11.33
C GLY A 64 -13.03 -5.57 -11.70
N PRO A 65 -12.26 -5.06 -10.73
CA PRO A 65 -10.84 -4.74 -10.89
C PRO A 65 -10.01 -5.90 -11.45
N GLU A 66 -10.23 -7.13 -10.97
CA GLU A 66 -9.54 -8.32 -11.50
C GLU A 66 -9.78 -8.50 -13.01
N LYS A 67 -11.03 -8.36 -13.46
CA LYS A 67 -11.38 -8.47 -14.88
C LYS A 67 -10.75 -7.34 -15.70
N SER A 68 -10.78 -6.11 -15.20
CA SER A 68 -10.17 -4.95 -15.85
C SER A 68 -8.67 -5.15 -16.02
N LEU A 69 -7.98 -5.52 -14.93
CA LEU A 69 -6.55 -5.79 -14.94
C LEU A 69 -6.19 -6.92 -15.91
N ASN A 70 -6.89 -8.05 -15.82
CA ASN A 70 -6.59 -9.22 -16.67
C ASN A 70 -6.86 -8.95 -18.15
N THR A 71 -7.84 -8.10 -18.47
CA THR A 71 -8.08 -7.62 -19.84
C THR A 71 -6.89 -6.80 -20.32
N PHE A 72 -6.42 -5.86 -19.52
CA PHE A 72 -5.30 -5.00 -19.87
C PHE A 72 -3.99 -5.80 -20.03
N LEU A 73 -3.67 -6.70 -19.10
CA LEU A 73 -2.49 -7.58 -19.21
C LEU A 73 -2.50 -8.41 -20.49
N LYS A 74 -3.69 -8.87 -20.93
CA LYS A 74 -3.84 -9.61 -22.19
C LYS A 74 -3.59 -8.72 -23.42
N GLN A 75 -3.98 -7.44 -23.37
CA GLN A 75 -3.68 -6.48 -24.42
C GLN A 75 -2.17 -6.22 -24.51
N VAL A 76 -1.51 -5.91 -23.39
CA VAL A 76 -0.07 -5.66 -23.34
C VAL A 76 0.75 -6.87 -23.79
N LYS A 77 0.31 -8.09 -23.46
CA LYS A 77 0.94 -9.32 -23.96
C LYS A 77 0.97 -9.43 -25.48
N GLY A 78 -0.02 -8.84 -26.16
CA GLY A 78 -0.07 -8.78 -27.62
C GLY A 78 0.83 -7.72 -28.24
N LEU A 79 1.47 -6.86 -27.43
CA LEU A 79 2.35 -5.80 -27.88
C LEU A 79 3.81 -6.25 -27.87
N THR A 80 4.59 -5.72 -28.81
CA THR A 80 6.04 -5.87 -28.85
C THR A 80 6.74 -4.71 -28.14
N SER A 81 7.98 -4.96 -27.70
CA SER A 81 8.79 -3.95 -27.04
C SER A 81 9.12 -2.81 -28.00
N THR A 82 9.16 -1.59 -27.46
CA THR A 82 9.58 -0.39 -28.19
C THR A 82 11.07 -0.41 -28.53
N HIS A 83 11.88 -1.17 -27.78
CA HIS A 83 13.33 -1.23 -27.95
C HIS A 83 13.79 -2.48 -28.71
N ASP A 84 12.98 -3.55 -28.73
CA ASP A 84 13.22 -4.76 -29.51
C ASP A 84 11.90 -5.32 -30.07
N PRO A 85 11.60 -5.07 -31.37
CA PRO A 85 10.36 -5.54 -32.00
C PRO A 85 10.19 -7.06 -32.02
N GLY A 86 11.27 -7.84 -31.82
CA GLY A 86 11.21 -9.31 -31.73
C GLY A 86 10.75 -9.82 -30.37
N VAL A 87 10.67 -8.95 -29.36
CA VAL A 87 10.37 -9.30 -27.97
C VAL A 87 8.99 -8.78 -27.57
N GLN A 88 8.20 -9.60 -26.89
CA GLN A 88 6.92 -9.18 -26.32
C GLN A 88 7.13 -8.28 -25.09
N GLN A 89 6.24 -7.31 -24.87
CA GLN A 89 6.29 -6.49 -23.66
C GLN A 89 6.08 -7.32 -22.39
N LEU A 90 5.25 -8.37 -22.48
CA LEU A 90 5.07 -9.36 -21.43
C LEU A 90 5.32 -10.74 -22.03
N ASP A 91 6.40 -11.40 -21.59
CA ASP A 91 6.58 -12.82 -21.86
C ASP A 91 5.52 -13.66 -21.12
N ASP A 92 5.43 -14.95 -21.48
CA ASP A 92 4.46 -15.86 -20.85
C ASP A 92 4.63 -15.94 -19.33
N LYS A 93 5.86 -16.01 -18.85
CA LYS A 93 6.17 -16.18 -17.43
C LYS A 93 5.70 -14.98 -16.62
N LEU A 94 6.03 -13.78 -17.06
CA LEU A 94 5.66 -12.52 -16.43
C LEU A 94 4.15 -12.33 -16.52
N TYR A 95 3.53 -12.58 -17.68
CA TYR A 95 2.07 -12.50 -17.83
C TYR A 95 1.33 -13.36 -16.79
N TYR A 96 1.71 -14.63 -16.62
CA TYR A 96 1.06 -15.51 -15.63
C TYR A 96 1.40 -15.13 -14.18
N THR A 97 2.54 -14.48 -13.94
CA THR A 97 2.90 -13.95 -12.62
C THR A 97 2.06 -12.73 -12.24
N LEU A 98 1.77 -11.85 -13.22
CA LEU A 98 1.01 -10.62 -13.00
C LEU A 98 -0.50 -10.83 -13.01
N ARG A 99 -0.96 -11.87 -13.70
CA ARG A 99 -2.39 -12.21 -13.81
C ARG A 99 -2.99 -12.48 -12.43
N SER A 100 -4.13 -11.84 -12.16
CA SER A 100 -4.89 -12.09 -10.93
C SER A 100 -5.90 -13.23 -11.14
N SER A 101 -6.14 -14.02 -10.10
CA SER A 101 -7.19 -15.02 -10.05
C SER A 101 -7.63 -15.21 -8.60
N ASP A 102 -8.94 -15.32 -8.37
CA ASP A 102 -9.55 -15.50 -7.05
C ASP A 102 -9.15 -14.40 -6.04
N ALA A 103 -9.05 -13.15 -6.51
CA ALA A 103 -8.65 -12.04 -5.66
C ALA A 103 -9.63 -11.69 -4.55
N THR A 104 -9.08 -11.17 -3.45
CA THR A 104 -9.82 -10.67 -2.29
C THR A 104 -9.73 -9.16 -2.17
N PRO A 105 -10.76 -8.49 -1.63
CA PRO A 105 -10.69 -7.06 -1.33
C PRO A 105 -9.62 -6.75 -0.28
N ALA A 106 -9.16 -5.50 -0.25
CA ALA A 106 -8.23 -5.04 0.77
C ALA A 106 -8.88 -5.07 2.17
N THR A 107 -8.08 -5.32 3.21
CA THR A 107 -8.55 -5.28 4.60
C THR A 107 -8.04 -4.05 5.33
N LEU A 108 -8.89 -3.44 6.17
CA LEU A 108 -8.50 -2.31 7.03
C LEU A 108 -8.23 -2.80 8.46
N HIS A 109 -7.12 -2.35 9.03
CA HIS A 109 -6.75 -2.51 10.43
C HIS A 109 -6.39 -1.16 11.05
N GLY A 110 -6.51 -1.00 12.36
CA GLY A 110 -6.11 0.23 13.06
C GLY A 110 -5.00 -0.04 14.06
N LEU A 111 -3.81 0.54 13.89
CA LEU A 111 -2.72 0.36 14.87
C LEU A 111 -2.78 1.41 15.98
N PRO A 112 -2.69 1.07 17.28
CA PRO A 112 -2.85 2.04 18.35
C PRO A 112 -1.62 2.95 18.45
N LYS A 113 -1.86 4.26 18.38
CA LYS A 113 -0.82 5.29 18.55
C LYS A 113 -0.61 5.57 20.04
N ILE A 114 -0.02 4.61 20.77
CA ILE A 114 0.20 4.67 22.23
C ILE A 114 1.03 5.87 22.73
N HIS A 115 1.70 6.58 21.82
CA HIS A 115 2.49 7.78 22.09
C HIS A 115 1.67 9.08 21.92
N LYS A 116 0.35 8.99 21.75
CA LYS A 116 -0.58 10.12 21.63
C LYS A 116 -1.68 9.98 22.68
N LEU A 117 -2.18 11.12 23.16
CA LEU A 117 -3.35 11.18 24.05
C LEU A 117 -4.56 10.52 23.38
N GLU A 118 -5.44 9.90 24.18
CA GLU A 118 -6.60 9.09 23.72
C GLU A 118 -6.29 7.84 22.89
N VAL A 119 -5.00 7.56 22.63
CA VAL A 119 -4.53 6.39 21.88
C VAL A 119 -5.33 6.16 20.58
N PRO A 120 -5.35 7.15 19.66
CA PRO A 120 -6.08 7.01 18.40
C PRO A 120 -5.48 5.89 17.54
N LEU A 121 -6.29 5.33 16.65
CA LEU A 121 -5.83 4.32 15.70
C LEU A 121 -5.18 4.97 14.46
N ARG A 122 -4.12 4.36 13.93
CA ARG A 122 -3.63 4.61 12.57
C ARG A 122 -4.29 3.60 11.63
N PRO A 123 -5.14 4.01 10.67
CA PRO A 123 -5.65 3.10 9.66
C PRO A 123 -4.49 2.57 8.80
N ILE A 124 -4.46 1.26 8.59
CA ILE A 124 -3.53 0.53 7.73
C ILE A 124 -4.35 -0.40 6.85
N THR A 125 -4.12 -0.32 5.54
CA THR A 125 -4.73 -1.21 4.57
C THR A 125 -3.77 -2.33 4.20
N SER A 126 -4.29 -3.55 4.12
CA SER A 126 -3.56 -4.71 3.60
C SER A 126 -4.17 -5.10 2.26
N SER A 127 -3.38 -4.98 1.20
CA SER A 127 -3.78 -5.35 -0.16
C SER A 127 -3.24 -6.72 -0.57
N ILE A 128 -2.99 -7.60 0.41
CA ILE A 128 -2.56 -8.98 0.13
C ILE A 128 -3.70 -9.69 -0.60
N ASN A 129 -3.33 -10.39 -1.68
CA ASN A 129 -4.25 -11.09 -2.59
C ASN A 129 -5.28 -10.18 -3.29
N CYS A 130 -5.12 -8.86 -3.24
CA CYS A 130 -5.89 -7.95 -4.08
C CYS A 130 -5.48 -8.11 -5.55
N PRO A 131 -6.37 -7.73 -6.49
CA PRO A 131 -6.11 -7.87 -7.92
C PRO A 131 -4.77 -7.26 -8.37
N SER A 132 -4.42 -6.10 -7.81
CA SER A 132 -3.20 -5.37 -8.14
C SER A 132 -1.94 -5.86 -7.41
N ASN A 133 -2.00 -6.81 -6.47
CA ASN A 133 -0.88 -7.15 -5.58
C ASN A 133 0.43 -7.48 -6.32
N GLN A 134 0.38 -8.41 -7.30
CA GLN A 134 1.57 -8.80 -8.06
C GLN A 134 2.05 -7.70 -9.00
N VAL A 135 1.11 -6.96 -9.60
CA VAL A 135 1.40 -5.82 -10.47
C VAL A 135 2.10 -4.71 -9.68
N SER A 136 1.61 -4.36 -8.49
CA SER A 136 2.22 -3.37 -7.62
C SER A 136 3.66 -3.74 -7.25
N LYS A 137 3.94 -5.02 -6.96
CA LYS A 137 5.31 -5.50 -6.68
C LYS A 137 6.21 -5.38 -7.91
N HIS A 138 5.69 -5.74 -9.08
CA HIS A 138 6.44 -5.64 -10.33
C HIS A 138 6.75 -4.19 -10.69
N LEU A 139 5.75 -3.30 -10.64
CA LEU A 139 5.92 -1.86 -10.84
C LEU A 139 6.92 -1.27 -9.84
N ALA A 140 6.82 -1.66 -8.55
CA ALA A 140 7.80 -1.22 -7.54
C ALA A 140 9.23 -1.63 -7.91
N SER A 141 9.43 -2.84 -8.46
CA SER A 141 10.76 -3.29 -8.90
C SER A 141 11.31 -2.47 -10.07
N ILE A 142 10.43 -2.07 -11.01
CA ILE A 142 10.80 -1.20 -12.13
C ILE A 142 11.16 0.20 -11.62
N LEU A 143 10.33 0.76 -10.72
CA LEU A 143 10.46 2.15 -10.25
C LEU A 143 11.53 2.33 -9.16
N ASN A 144 11.97 1.26 -8.48
CA ASN A 144 12.87 1.34 -7.33
C ASN A 144 14.15 2.17 -7.58
N PRO A 145 14.85 2.03 -8.72
CA PRO A 145 16.03 2.84 -9.02
C PRO A 145 15.76 4.34 -9.17
N LEU A 146 14.51 4.75 -9.43
CA LEU A 146 14.13 6.14 -9.70
C LEU A 146 13.87 6.96 -8.43
N GLN A 147 13.77 6.30 -7.26
CA GLN A 147 13.29 6.92 -6.02
C GLN A 147 14.27 7.94 -5.42
N ASN A 148 15.57 7.65 -5.53
CA ASN A 148 16.60 8.41 -4.85
C ASN A 148 17.21 9.48 -5.77
N ASN A 149 17.59 10.60 -5.18
CA ASN A 149 18.43 11.60 -5.83
C ASN A 149 19.58 11.99 -4.89
N LYS A 150 20.46 12.89 -5.33
CA LYS A 150 21.64 13.33 -4.57
C LYS A 150 21.35 13.93 -3.18
N TYR A 151 20.12 14.33 -2.91
CA TYR A 151 19.69 14.89 -1.61
C TYR A 151 18.96 13.87 -0.73
N THR A 152 18.68 12.67 -1.24
CA THR A 152 18.02 11.63 -0.46
C THR A 152 19.03 10.94 0.44
N ALA A 153 18.83 11.04 1.76
CA ALA A 153 19.54 10.20 2.71
C ALA A 153 18.93 8.79 2.74
N THR A 154 19.75 7.77 2.54
CA THR A 154 19.32 6.37 2.43
C THR A 154 19.15 5.68 3.78
N SER A 155 19.72 6.25 4.84
CA SER A 155 19.61 5.75 6.22
C SER A 155 19.82 6.88 7.23
N SER A 156 19.50 6.62 8.50
CA SER A 156 19.79 7.57 9.59
C SER A 156 21.29 7.81 9.75
N GLY A 157 22.13 6.80 9.55
CA GLY A 157 23.59 6.94 9.59
C GLY A 157 24.13 7.78 8.43
N ASP A 158 23.57 7.60 7.23
CA ASP A 158 23.88 8.42 6.05
C ASP A 158 23.48 9.88 6.26
N PHE A 159 22.30 10.12 6.82
CA PHE A 159 21.83 11.46 7.19
C PHE A 159 22.79 12.15 8.18
N VAL A 160 23.19 11.48 9.26
CA VAL A 160 24.11 12.05 10.26
C VAL A 160 25.45 12.43 9.60
N LYS A 161 25.99 11.57 8.73
CA LYS A 161 27.23 11.88 8.00
C LYS A 161 27.05 13.12 7.13
N ASN A 162 25.97 13.20 6.34
CA ASN A 162 25.71 14.30 5.43
C ASN A 162 25.52 15.64 6.16
N VAL A 163 24.84 15.65 7.30
CA VAL A 163 24.63 16.88 8.08
C VAL A 163 25.85 17.26 8.92
N SER A 164 26.67 16.29 9.36
CA SER A 164 27.85 16.57 10.20
C SER A 164 28.91 17.43 9.51
N VAL A 165 28.94 17.45 8.17
CA VAL A 165 29.86 18.28 7.38
C VAL A 165 29.30 19.65 7.02
N CYS A 166 28.03 19.92 7.32
CA CYS A 166 27.39 21.21 7.05
C CYS A 166 27.73 22.20 8.16
N ASN A 167 28.53 23.22 7.85
CA ASN A 167 28.77 24.35 8.74
C ASN A 167 27.70 25.43 8.51
N ILE A 168 26.93 25.74 9.55
CA ILE A 168 25.93 26.81 9.55
C ILE A 168 26.60 28.08 10.06
N THR A 169 26.67 29.11 9.23
CA THR A 169 27.23 30.42 9.59
C THR A 169 26.25 31.23 10.46
N LEU A 170 26.72 32.34 11.04
CA LEU A 170 25.88 33.23 11.86
C LEU A 170 24.73 33.90 11.09
N GLN A 171 24.76 33.86 9.75
CA GLN A 171 23.71 34.41 8.88
C GLN A 171 22.76 33.32 8.35
N GLU A 172 23.00 32.05 8.68
CA GLU A 172 22.22 30.92 8.20
C GLU A 172 21.38 30.31 9.33
N ILE A 173 20.28 29.68 8.94
CA ILE A 173 19.41 28.95 9.85
C ILE A 173 19.14 27.56 9.29
N MET A 174 19.04 26.57 10.18
CA MET A 174 18.56 25.25 9.83
C MET A 174 17.05 25.19 10.08
N VAL A 175 16.31 24.72 9.07
CA VAL A 175 14.85 24.57 9.14
C VAL A 175 14.52 23.09 8.99
N SER A 176 13.72 22.57 9.94
CA SER A 176 13.14 21.23 9.84
C SER A 176 11.67 21.36 9.47
N VAL A 177 11.25 20.69 8.41
CA VAL A 177 9.86 20.65 7.93
C VAL A 177 9.39 19.20 7.91
N ASP A 178 8.17 18.96 8.37
CA ASP A 178 7.49 17.67 8.28
C ASP A 178 6.29 17.79 7.34
N VAL A 179 6.13 16.80 6.46
CA VAL A 179 4.99 16.78 5.52
C VAL A 179 3.82 16.07 6.19
N ALA A 180 2.74 16.81 6.41
CA ALA A 180 1.50 16.22 6.89
C ALA A 180 0.86 15.35 5.81
N SER A 181 0.45 14.13 6.19
CA SER A 181 -0.40 13.25 5.37
C SER A 181 0.13 12.95 3.96
N LEU A 182 1.45 12.79 3.79
CA LEU A 182 2.14 12.63 2.51
C LEU A 182 1.39 11.71 1.51
N PHE A 183 1.02 10.49 1.91
CA PHE A 183 0.40 9.52 1.00
C PHE A 183 -0.95 9.98 0.44
N THR A 184 -1.78 10.65 1.23
CA THR A 184 -3.11 11.11 0.82
C THR A 184 -3.09 12.46 0.12
N SER A 185 -1.95 13.18 0.17
CA SER A 185 -1.82 14.53 -0.37
C SER A 185 -1.14 14.58 -1.73
N ILE A 186 -0.65 13.46 -2.27
CA ILE A 186 0.00 13.40 -3.59
C ILE A 186 -1.07 13.28 -4.69
N PRO A 187 -1.20 14.25 -5.62
CA PRO A 187 -2.14 14.15 -6.73
C PRO A 187 -1.73 13.01 -7.69
N PRO A 188 -2.63 12.05 -8.02
CA PRO A 188 -2.28 10.93 -8.91
C PRO A 188 -1.78 11.37 -10.28
N THR A 189 -2.39 12.41 -10.87
CA THR A 189 -1.97 12.96 -12.17
C THR A 189 -0.53 13.46 -12.15
N LEU A 190 -0.16 14.20 -11.10
CA LEU A 190 1.21 14.69 -10.93
C LEU A 190 2.18 13.54 -10.69
N ALA A 191 1.80 12.53 -9.92
CA ALA A 191 2.62 11.34 -9.70
C ALA A 191 2.89 10.57 -11.00
N LEU A 192 1.88 10.40 -11.85
CA LEU A 192 2.02 9.77 -13.17
C LEU A 192 2.92 10.59 -14.10
N GLU A 193 2.74 11.91 -14.16
CA GLU A 193 3.59 12.81 -14.96
C GLU A 193 5.06 12.75 -14.54
N VAL A 194 5.33 12.87 -13.24
CA VAL A 194 6.70 12.76 -12.71
C VAL A 194 7.29 11.39 -13.00
N THR A 195 6.50 10.32 -12.86
CA THR A 195 6.94 8.95 -13.15
C THR A 195 7.28 8.77 -14.63
N LYS A 196 6.46 9.30 -15.53
CA LYS A 196 6.72 9.30 -16.97
C LYS A 196 8.07 9.95 -17.29
N ASN A 197 8.25 11.19 -16.85
CA ASN A 197 9.46 11.96 -17.11
C ASN A 197 10.72 11.26 -16.57
N ARG A 198 10.60 10.58 -15.41
CA ARG A 198 11.70 9.82 -14.81
C ARG A 198 12.02 8.54 -15.56
N LEU A 199 11.02 7.81 -16.05
CA LEU A 199 11.21 6.60 -16.85
C LEU A 199 11.84 6.91 -18.21
N GLU A 200 11.38 7.97 -18.87
CA GLU A 200 11.90 8.41 -20.18
C GLU A 200 13.34 8.94 -20.09
N ALA A 201 13.70 9.58 -18.97
CA ALA A 201 15.04 10.09 -18.73
C ALA A 201 16.06 9.03 -18.25
N ASP A 202 15.58 7.86 -17.80
CA ASP A 202 16.45 6.82 -17.25
C ASP A 202 16.93 5.84 -18.35
N PRO A 203 18.24 5.82 -18.67
CA PRO A 203 18.77 4.94 -19.70
C PRO A 203 18.69 3.45 -19.34
N THR A 204 18.50 3.10 -18.06
CA THR A 204 18.44 1.72 -17.57
C THR A 204 17.03 1.13 -17.59
N THR A 205 16.02 1.87 -18.08
CA THR A 205 14.63 1.38 -18.14
C THR A 205 14.48 0.12 -18.97
N SER A 206 15.11 0.06 -20.15
CA SER A 206 15.06 -1.11 -21.04
C SER A 206 15.76 -2.34 -20.48
N GLU A 207 16.72 -2.17 -19.56
CA GLU A 207 17.40 -3.27 -18.88
C GLU A 207 16.51 -3.93 -17.81
N ARG A 208 15.51 -3.20 -17.30
CA ARG A 208 14.63 -3.63 -16.21
C ARG A 208 13.32 -4.23 -16.71
N THR A 209 12.84 -3.82 -17.89
CA THR A 209 11.58 -4.28 -18.44
C THR A 209 11.50 -4.09 -19.96
N SER A 210 10.80 -5.02 -20.63
CA SER A 210 10.46 -4.92 -22.05
C SER A 210 9.21 -4.07 -22.31
N MET A 211 8.47 -3.69 -21.27
CA MET A 211 7.26 -2.87 -21.39
C MET A 211 7.57 -1.44 -21.81
N SER A 212 6.69 -0.85 -22.63
CA SER A 212 6.76 0.58 -22.92
C SER A 212 6.40 1.43 -21.70
N VAL A 213 6.88 2.67 -21.67
CA VAL A 213 6.52 3.65 -20.62
C VAL A 213 5.00 3.82 -20.52
N ASP A 214 4.29 3.88 -21.66
CA ASP A 214 2.82 3.97 -21.67
C ASP A 214 2.15 2.75 -21.03
N SER A 215 2.64 1.53 -21.28
CA SER A 215 2.13 0.32 -20.62
C SER A 215 2.36 0.36 -19.11
N ILE A 216 3.52 0.85 -18.66
CA ILE A 216 3.84 1.03 -17.24
C ILE A 216 2.89 2.05 -16.59
N LEU A 217 2.67 3.19 -17.25
CA LEU A 217 1.79 4.25 -16.74
C LEU A 217 0.33 3.83 -16.69
N ASN A 218 -0.16 3.11 -17.70
CA ASN A 218 -1.51 2.57 -17.69
C ASN A 218 -1.71 1.52 -16.59
N LEU A 219 -0.70 0.67 -16.31
CA LEU A 219 -0.74 -0.21 -15.14
C LEU A 219 -0.73 0.57 -13.84
N LEU A 220 0.09 1.61 -13.72
CA LEU A 220 0.11 2.48 -12.54
C LEU A 220 -1.23 3.17 -12.34
N GLU A 221 -1.85 3.68 -13.39
CA GLU A 221 -3.18 4.28 -13.31
C GLU A 221 -4.22 3.25 -12.88
N LEU A 222 -4.21 2.04 -13.45
CA LEU A 222 -5.07 0.95 -12.99
C LEU A 222 -4.83 0.66 -11.51
N VAL A 223 -3.57 0.58 -11.05
CA VAL A 223 -3.25 0.34 -9.63
C VAL A 223 -3.68 1.51 -8.75
N LEU A 224 -3.55 2.76 -9.19
CA LEU A 224 -3.89 3.97 -8.42
C LEU A 224 -5.41 4.21 -8.39
N VAL A 225 -6.13 3.80 -9.43
CA VAL A 225 -7.59 3.81 -9.50
C VAL A 225 -8.15 2.63 -8.72
N ASP A 226 -7.55 1.45 -8.87
CA ASP A 226 -7.92 0.26 -8.10
C ASP A 226 -7.51 0.39 -6.64
N SER A 227 -6.46 1.14 -6.26
CA SER A 227 -6.10 1.38 -4.86
C SER A 227 -7.12 2.24 -4.13
N LYS A 228 -8.06 2.89 -4.86
CA LYS A 228 -9.27 3.50 -4.30
C LYS A 228 -10.31 2.42 -3.94
N GLN A 229 -9.84 1.34 -3.33
CA GLN A 229 -10.51 0.05 -3.27
C GLN A 229 -11.47 -0.08 -2.10
N ASP A 230 -12.40 -1.00 -2.30
CA ASP A 230 -13.36 -1.47 -1.33
C ASP A 230 -12.65 -2.19 -0.15
N LEU A 231 -12.74 -1.61 1.05
CA LEU A 231 -12.24 -2.16 2.32
C LEU A 231 -13.21 -3.17 2.93
N HIS A 232 -12.76 -4.39 3.16
CA HIS A 232 -13.44 -5.33 4.05
C HIS A 232 -12.94 -5.15 5.50
N ARG A 233 -13.86 -5.13 6.48
CA ARG A 233 -13.49 -5.22 7.91
C ARG A 233 -12.83 -6.56 8.19
N SER A 234 -11.65 -6.59 8.81
CA SER A 234 -11.13 -7.83 9.39
C SER A 234 -11.76 -8.02 10.77
N ASP A 235 -12.60 -9.04 10.94
CA ASP A 235 -12.83 -9.60 12.27
C ASP A 235 -11.83 -10.76 12.44
N SER A 236 -11.24 -10.95 13.62
CA SER A 236 -10.25 -12.03 13.87
C SER A 236 -10.82 -13.45 13.72
N SER A 237 -12.08 -13.56 13.31
CA SER A 237 -12.68 -14.77 12.77
C SER A 237 -12.96 -14.57 11.28
N TYR A 238 -12.16 -15.21 10.43
CA TYR A 238 -12.67 -15.66 9.13
C TYR A 238 -13.90 -16.50 9.40
N LEU A 239 -15.10 -15.90 9.30
CA LEU A 239 -16.43 -16.49 9.06
C LEU A 239 -17.51 -15.48 9.49
N ARG A 240 -18.31 -15.06 8.49
CA ARG A 240 -19.60 -14.33 8.57
C ARG A 240 -19.58 -12.80 8.69
N GLY A 241 -19.72 -12.17 7.51
CA GLY A 241 -20.76 -11.17 7.24
C GLY A 241 -20.80 -9.91 8.09
N ASN A 242 -19.87 -8.98 7.85
CA ASN A 242 -19.96 -7.58 8.31
C ASN A 242 -19.59 -6.61 7.16
N PRO A 243 -20.16 -5.38 7.14
CA PRO A 243 -20.26 -4.57 5.92
C PRO A 243 -18.89 -4.11 5.38
N GLY A 244 -18.74 -4.16 4.06
CA GLY A 244 -17.61 -3.57 3.34
C GLY A 244 -17.77 -2.06 3.14
N TRP A 245 -16.66 -1.37 2.94
CA TRP A 245 -16.51 0.06 2.67
C TRP A 245 -15.67 0.26 1.40
N LYS A 246 -15.47 1.47 0.88
CA LYS A 246 -14.71 1.79 -0.35
C LYS A 246 -14.10 3.16 -0.31
N GLU A 247 -12.84 3.33 -0.70
CA GLU A 247 -12.29 4.68 -0.80
C GLU A 247 -12.95 5.51 -1.92
N LYS A 248 -13.23 6.81 -1.69
CA LYS A 248 -13.88 7.74 -2.64
C LYS A 248 -12.88 8.52 -3.49
N SER A 249 -13.40 9.00 -4.63
CA SER A 249 -12.70 9.78 -5.67
C SER A 249 -12.38 11.21 -5.26
#